data_AF-A0A931WT77-F1
#
_entry.id   AF-A0A931WT77-F1
#
_cell.length_a   1.000
_cell.length_b   1.000
_cell.length_c   1.000
_cell.angle_alpha   90.00
_cell.angle_beta   90.00
_cell.angle_gamma   90.00
#
_symmetry.space_group_name_H-M   'P 1'
#
loop_
_entity.id
_entity.type
_entity.pdbx_description
1 polymer ?
#
loop_
_entity_poly.entity_id
_entity_poly.type
_entity_poly.pdbx_seq_one_letter_code
_entity_poly.pdbx_strand_id
1 'polypeptide(L)'
;MGNALSTILGPLIVLGVIIVIHELGHFLVAKYFKVRVETFSVGFGPRLFGFRRGETDYRMSAFPLGGYVKMAGETPSDTVTGEPYEFLSKPKWQRFLIAAAGPAMNVFLAVVLLTGLYVYGTDVPEFLSGQAVIGIVEPGSPADRAGIEAG
;
A
#
# COMPACT_ATOMS: atom_id res chain seq x y z
N MET A 1 -16.25 16.76 9.87
CA MET A 1 -16.37 16.42 8.43
C MET A 1 -15.11 16.87 7.72
N GLY A 2 -14.37 15.96 7.07
CA GLY A 2 -13.16 16.31 6.32
C GLY A 2 -13.47 17.30 5.20
N ASN A 3 -12.58 18.27 4.95
CA ASN A 3 -12.73 19.19 3.83
C ASN A 3 -12.53 18.45 2.50
N ALA A 4 -13.11 18.94 1.39
CA ALA A 4 -13.04 18.28 0.09
C ALA A 4 -11.61 17.94 -0.36
N LEU A 5 -10.65 18.77 0.05
CA LEU A 5 -9.22 18.56 -0.17
C LEU A 5 -8.72 17.27 0.49
N SER A 6 -9.05 17.03 1.77
CA SER A 6 -8.67 15.81 2.49
C SER A 6 -9.30 14.55 1.90
N THR A 7 -10.55 14.63 1.41
CA THR A 7 -11.26 13.51 0.80
C THR A 7 -10.63 13.08 -0.54
N ILE A 8 -9.99 14.00 -1.26
CA ILE A 8 -9.32 13.71 -2.53
C ILE A 8 -7.85 13.35 -2.31
N LEU A 9 -7.11 14.15 -1.53
CA LEU A 9 -5.67 13.94 -1.33
C LEU A 9 -5.38 12.68 -0.50
N GLY A 10 -6.21 12.36 0.50
CA GLY A 10 -6.00 11.19 1.37
C GLY A 10 -5.88 9.89 0.57
N PRO A 11 -6.88 9.52 -0.25
CA PRO A 11 -6.82 8.33 -1.09
C PRO A 11 -5.63 8.32 -2.07
N LEU A 12 -5.27 9.47 -2.66
CA LEU A 12 -4.14 9.55 -3.59
C LEU A 12 -2.80 9.29 -2.91
N ILE A 13 -2.62 9.82 -1.69
CA ILE A 13 -1.42 9.57 -0.88
C ILE A 13 -1.35 8.09 -0.50
N VAL A 14 -2.45 7.53 0.01
CA VAL A 14 -2.52 6.11 0.40
C VAL A 14 -2.24 5.20 -0.80
N LEU A 15 -2.86 5.48 -1.95
CA LEU A 15 -2.62 4.75 -3.19
C LEU A 15 -1.15 4.83 -3.62
N GLY A 16 -0.55 6.01 -3.57
CA GLY A 16 0.87 6.20 -3.89
C GLY A 16 1.79 5.38 -2.99
N VAL A 17 1.56 5.39 -1.66
CA VAL A 17 2.33 4.60 -0.70
C VAL A 17 2.18 3.10 -0.96
N ILE A 18 0.95 2.61 -1.15
CA ILE A 18 0.68 1.20 -1.44
C ILE A 18 1.42 0.75 -2.70
N ILE A 19 1.38 1.54 -3.78
CA ILE A 19 2.07 1.19 -5.02
C ILE A 19 3.60 1.15 -4.81
N VAL A 20 4.18 2.16 -4.15
CA VAL A 20 5.64 2.18 -3.92
C VAL A 20 6.10 0.97 -3.10
N ILE A 21 5.35 0.59 -2.07
CA ILE A 21 5.67 -0.58 -1.24
C ILE A 21 5.47 -1.88 -2.03
N HIS A 22 4.47 -1.96 -2.91
CA HIS A 22 4.27 -3.07 -3.84
C HIS A 22 5.47 -3.25 -4.77
N GLU A 23 5.89 -2.19 -5.46
CA GLU A 23 7.04 -2.21 -6.36
C GLU A 23 8.33 -2.55 -5.60
N LEU A 24 8.48 -2.05 -4.37
CA LEU A 24 9.60 -2.40 -3.50
C LEU A 24 9.65 -3.92 -3.23
N GLY A 25 8.51 -4.59 -3.07
CA GLY A 25 8.44 -6.04 -2.91
C GLY A 25 9.05 -6.79 -4.09
N HIS A 26 8.59 -6.49 -5.31
CA HIS A 26 9.17 -7.05 -6.54
C HIS A 26 10.67 -6.78 -6.63
N PHE A 27 11.07 -5.53 -6.37
CA PHE A 27 12.46 -5.10 -6.43
C PHE A 27 13.38 -5.89 -5.48
N LEU A 28 13.00 -6.01 -4.21
CA LEU A 28 13.80 -6.66 -3.18
C LEU A 28 14.00 -8.16 -3.51
N VAL A 29 12.92 -8.84 -3.90
CA VAL A 29 12.98 -10.27 -4.21
C VAL A 29 13.71 -10.53 -5.54
N ALA A 30 13.56 -9.66 -6.53
CA ALA A 30 14.34 -9.71 -7.77
C ALA A 30 15.84 -9.57 -7.48
N LYS A 31 16.23 -8.58 -6.66
CA LYS A 31 17.63 -8.40 -6.23
C LYS A 31 18.15 -9.60 -5.45
N TYR A 32 17.34 -10.18 -4.56
CA TYR A 32 17.70 -11.39 -3.80
C TYR A 32 18.03 -12.56 -4.72
N PHE A 33 17.23 -12.80 -5.76
CA PHE A 33 17.50 -13.85 -6.76
C PHE A 33 18.54 -13.46 -7.81
N LYS A 34 19.24 -12.32 -7.64
CA LYS A 34 20.24 -11.81 -8.59
C LYS A 34 19.65 -11.62 -9.99
N VAL A 35 18.42 -11.11 -10.08
CA VAL A 35 17.85 -10.59 -11.31
C VAL A 35 18.31 -9.15 -11.46
N ARG A 36 18.79 -8.79 -12.65
CA ARG A 36 19.18 -7.41 -12.95
C ARG A 36 17.91 -6.56 -13.06
N VAL A 37 17.81 -5.58 -12.19
CA VAL A 37 16.77 -4.54 -12.26
C VAL A 37 17.38 -3.32 -12.95
N GLU A 38 16.84 -2.96 -14.11
CA GLU A 38 17.30 -1.83 -14.92
C GLU A 38 16.74 -0.52 -14.41
N THR A 39 15.47 -0.52 -13.97
CA THR A 39 14.79 0.69 -13.49
C THR A 39 13.90 0.37 -12.31
N PHE A 40 14.01 1.20 -11.27
CA PHE A 40 13.02 1.28 -10.19
C PHE A 40 12.40 2.68 -10.26
N SER A 41 11.15 2.76 -10.71
CA SER A 41 10.45 4.03 -10.89
C SER A 41 9.36 4.19 -9.86
N VAL A 42 9.39 5.30 -9.14
CA VAL A 42 8.24 5.79 -8.37
C VAL A 42 7.51 6.78 -9.26
N GLY A 43 6.25 6.46 -9.57
CA GLY A 43 5.47 7.16 -10.57
C GLY A 43 5.72 6.71 -12.01
N PHE A 44 4.95 7.28 -12.93
CA PHE A 44 5.04 7.06 -14.38
C PHE A 44 5.23 8.37 -15.15
N GLY A 45 5.52 8.25 -16.46
CA GLY A 45 5.73 9.39 -17.36
C GLY A 45 7.17 9.91 -17.37
N PRO A 46 7.39 11.21 -17.70
CA PRO A 46 8.72 11.77 -17.83
C PRO A 46 9.45 11.76 -16.48
N ARG A 47 10.74 11.40 -16.51
CA ARG A 47 11.63 11.44 -15.35
C ARG A 47 11.77 12.89 -14.87
N LEU A 48 11.48 13.13 -13.60
CA LEU A 48 11.76 14.41 -12.95
C LEU A 48 13.19 14.45 -12.43
N PHE A 49 13.53 13.50 -11.57
CA PHE A 49 14.86 13.39 -10.98
C PHE A 49 15.14 11.93 -10.59
N GLY A 50 16.39 11.62 -10.27
CA GLY A 50 16.79 10.27 -9.90
C GLY A 50 18.30 10.08 -9.98
N PHE A 51 18.78 8.94 -9.51
CA PHE A 51 20.18 8.57 -9.54
C PHE A 51 20.36 7.12 -9.98
N ARG A 52 21.49 6.82 -10.59
CA ARG A 52 21.87 5.45 -10.94
C ARG A 52 22.80 4.91 -9.87
N ARG A 53 22.48 3.72 -9.35
CA ARG A 53 23.38 2.99 -8.43
C ARG A 53 23.58 1.58 -8.95
N GLY A 54 24.81 1.30 -9.41
CA GLY A 54 25.14 0.08 -10.11
C GLY A 54 24.35 -0.04 -11.41
N GLU A 55 23.65 -1.16 -11.56
CA GLU A 55 22.86 -1.45 -12.77
C GLU A 55 21.45 -0.83 -12.73
N THR A 56 20.99 -0.38 -11.56
CA THR A 56 19.62 0.10 -11.36
C THR A 56 19.56 1.62 -11.41
N ASP A 57 18.67 2.14 -12.26
CA ASP A 57 18.29 3.54 -12.29
C ASP A 57 17.07 3.78 -11.37
N TYR A 58 17.29 4.52 -10.29
CA TYR A 58 16.24 4.92 -9.34
C TYR A 58 15.71 6.27 -9.78
N ARG A 59 14.43 6.33 -10.17
CA ARG A 59 13.84 7.56 -10.70
C ARG A 59 12.50 7.89 -10.05
N MET A 60 12.26 9.18 -9.94
CA MET A 60 10.97 9.77 -9.60
C MET A 60 10.40 10.37 -10.89
N SER A 61 9.19 9.94 -11.26
CA SER A 61 8.52 10.35 -12.49
C SER A 61 7.37 11.32 -12.19
N ALA A 62 6.93 12.07 -13.20
CA ALA A 62 6.00 13.19 -13.02
C ALA A 62 4.64 12.81 -12.42
N PHE A 63 4.13 11.62 -12.73
CA PHE A 63 2.82 11.18 -12.24
C PHE A 63 2.99 10.22 -11.07
N PRO A 64 2.62 10.60 -9.84
CA PRO A 64 2.89 9.81 -8.63
C PRO A 64 1.95 8.61 -8.44
N LEU A 65 0.92 8.46 -9.28
CA LEU A 65 -0.13 7.44 -9.15
C LEU A 65 0.26 6.11 -9.79
N GLY A 66 1.49 5.65 -9.55
CA GLY A 66 2.02 4.45 -10.16
C GLY A 66 3.48 4.20 -9.80
N GLY A 67 4.05 3.23 -10.46
CA GLY A 67 5.45 2.84 -10.33
C GLY A 67 5.70 1.61 -11.19
N TYR A 68 6.96 1.28 -11.42
CA TYR A 68 7.31 0.02 -12.06
C TYR A 68 8.74 -0.39 -11.74
N VAL A 69 8.95 -1.70 -11.67
CA VAL A 69 10.26 -2.33 -11.64
C VAL A 69 10.53 -2.96 -13.00
N LYS A 70 11.47 -2.40 -13.77
CA LYS A 70 11.88 -3.01 -15.05
C LYS A 70 12.99 -4.03 -14.81
N MET A 71 12.69 -5.31 -15.00
CA MET A 71 13.67 -6.39 -14.89
C MET A 71 14.24 -6.76 -16.27
N ALA A 72 15.51 -7.13 -16.31
CA ALA A 72 16.16 -7.55 -17.55
C ALA A 72 15.52 -8.85 -18.08
N GLY A 73 15.15 -8.87 -19.36
CA GLY A 73 14.56 -10.03 -20.00
C GLY A 73 13.19 -10.40 -19.45
N GLU A 74 12.41 -9.42 -18.98
CA GLU A 74 11.01 -9.59 -18.55
C GLU A 74 10.03 -9.26 -19.67
N THR A 75 10.33 -8.24 -20.48
CA THR A 75 9.42 -7.72 -21.50
C THR A 75 9.63 -8.46 -22.82
N PRO A 76 8.57 -8.74 -23.62
CA PRO A 76 8.73 -9.36 -24.95
C PRO A 76 9.62 -8.58 -25.93
N SER A 77 9.79 -7.28 -25.71
CA SER A 77 10.67 -6.40 -26.49
C SER A 77 12.14 -6.48 -26.07
N ASP A 78 12.46 -7.08 -24.93
CA ASP A 78 13.83 -7.25 -24.50
C ASP A 78 14.48 -8.38 -25.31
N THR A 79 15.72 -8.17 -25.76
CA THR A 79 16.53 -9.26 -26.34
C THR A 79 16.84 -10.28 -25.24
N VAL A 80 16.11 -11.40 -25.21
CA VAL A 80 16.35 -12.49 -24.26
C VAL A 80 17.60 -13.23 -24.70
N THR A 81 18.69 -12.99 -23.98
CA THR A 81 20.00 -13.59 -24.28
C THR A 81 20.21 -14.91 -23.53
N GLY A 82 19.35 -15.23 -22.55
CA GLY A 82 19.50 -16.41 -21.70
C GLY A 82 20.51 -16.20 -20.57
N GLU A 83 20.92 -14.95 -20.35
CA GLU A 83 21.91 -14.61 -19.34
C GLU A 83 21.38 -14.91 -17.93
N PRO A 84 22.23 -15.37 -16.98
CA PRO A 84 21.77 -15.81 -15.66
C PRO A 84 21.07 -14.73 -14.85
N TYR A 85 21.30 -13.45 -15.17
CA TYR A 85 20.70 -12.30 -14.49
C TYR A 85 19.33 -11.89 -15.07
N GLU A 86 18.90 -12.49 -16.18
CA GLU A 86 17.59 -12.21 -16.77
C GLU A 86 16.47 -12.90 -15.99
N PHE A 87 15.32 -12.25 -15.91
CA PHE A 87 14.13 -12.77 -15.24
C PHE A 87 13.66 -14.10 -15.88
N LEU A 88 13.61 -14.14 -17.22
CA LEU A 88 13.25 -15.34 -17.97
C LEU A 88 14.31 -16.45 -17.98
N SER A 89 15.48 -16.25 -17.36
CA SER A 89 16.48 -17.31 -17.14
C SER A 89 16.33 -17.99 -15.78
N LYS A 90 15.58 -17.39 -14.83
CA LYS A 90 15.39 -17.97 -13.49
C LYS A 90 14.42 -19.16 -13.49
N PRO A 91 14.52 -20.12 -12.57
CA PRO A 91 13.47 -21.13 -12.37
C PRO A 91 12.09 -20.51 -12.15
N LYS A 92 11.03 -21.19 -12.59
CA LYS A 92 9.64 -20.69 -12.51
C LYS A 92 9.21 -20.33 -11.08
N TRP A 93 9.68 -21.07 -10.08
CA TRP A 93 9.37 -20.80 -8.68
C TRP A 93 9.98 -19.46 -8.19
N GLN A 94 11.17 -19.09 -8.67
CA GLN A 94 11.77 -17.78 -8.34
C GLN A 94 10.99 -16.65 -8.98
N ARG A 95 10.61 -16.81 -10.26
CA ARG A 95 9.76 -15.83 -10.96
C ARG A 95 8.42 -15.64 -10.25
N PHE A 96 7.82 -16.75 -9.81
CA PHE A 96 6.59 -16.73 -9.03
C PHE A 96 6.78 -15.97 -7.71
N LEU A 97 7.86 -16.23 -6.96
CA LEU A 97 8.12 -15.50 -5.72
C LEU A 97 8.35 -14.01 -5.95
N ILE A 98 9.06 -13.63 -7.02
CA ILE A 98 9.24 -12.22 -7.40
C ILE A 98 7.86 -11.59 -7.68
N ALA A 99 7.01 -12.24 -8.48
CA ALA A 99 5.67 -11.75 -8.79
C ALA A 99 4.74 -11.71 -7.56
N ALA A 100 4.89 -12.64 -6.62
CA ALA A 100 4.09 -12.66 -5.39
C ALA A 100 4.57 -11.64 -4.35
N ALA A 101 5.82 -11.18 -4.44
CA ALA A 101 6.44 -10.28 -3.46
C ALA A 101 5.73 -8.93 -3.33
N GLY A 102 5.27 -8.36 -4.45
CA GLY A 102 4.54 -7.08 -4.44
C GLY A 102 3.25 -7.16 -3.62
N PRO A 103 2.32 -8.08 -3.96
CA PRO A 103 1.11 -8.30 -3.16
C PRO A 103 1.41 -8.63 -1.69
N ALA A 104 2.42 -9.47 -1.43
CA ALA A 104 2.82 -9.83 -0.06
C ALA A 104 3.28 -8.61 0.75
N MET A 105 4.01 -7.68 0.13
CA MET A 105 4.42 -6.43 0.79
C MET A 105 3.24 -5.51 1.12
N ASN A 106 2.17 -5.52 0.32
CA ASN A 106 0.95 -4.78 0.66
C ASN A 106 0.21 -5.39 1.85
N VAL A 107 0.15 -6.72 1.92
CA VAL A 107 -0.41 -7.41 3.10
C VAL A 107 0.42 -7.08 4.34
N PHE A 108 1.75 -7.14 4.22
CA PHE A 108 2.66 -6.74 5.30
C PHE A 108 2.44 -5.29 5.73
N LEU A 109 2.34 -4.35 4.77
CA LEU A 109 2.05 -2.95 5.05
C LEU A 109 0.72 -2.79 5.78
N ALA A 110 -0.33 -3.50 5.37
CA ALA A 110 -1.63 -3.45 6.04
C ALA A 110 -1.53 -3.91 7.51
N VAL A 111 -0.80 -5.00 7.78
CA VAL A 111 -0.57 -5.48 9.15
C VAL A 111 0.19 -4.43 9.97
N VAL A 112 1.25 -3.83 9.41
CA VAL A 112 2.04 -2.79 10.10
C VAL A 112 1.20 -1.54 10.39
N LEU A 113 0.45 -1.05 9.41
CA LEU A 113 -0.41 0.13 9.58
C LEU A 113 -1.52 -0.13 10.60
N LEU A 114 -2.18 -1.29 10.53
CA LEU A 114 -3.24 -1.65 11.47
C LEU A 114 -2.69 -1.83 12.90
N THR A 115 -1.53 -2.47 13.04
CA THR A 115 -0.85 -2.60 14.33
C THR A 115 -0.48 -1.23 14.90
N GLY A 116 0.11 -0.36 14.07
CA GLY A 116 0.45 1.01 14.47
C GLY A 116 -0.77 1.81 14.90
N LEU A 117 -1.90 1.68 14.20
CA LEU A 117 -3.16 2.30 14.55
C LEU A 117 -3.66 1.83 15.93
N TYR A 118 -3.65 0.52 16.19
CA TYR A 118 -4.08 -0.03 17.48
C TYR A 118 -3.15 0.35 18.63
N VAL A 119 -1.84 0.47 18.37
CA VAL A 119 -0.86 0.90 19.39
C VAL A 119 -0.99 2.40 19.69
N TYR A 120 -1.23 3.23 18.67
CA TYR A 120 -1.42 4.66 18.85
C TYR A 120 -2.73 5.01 19.58
N GLY A 121 -3.73 4.13 19.47
CA GLY A 121 -5.06 4.34 20.02
C GLY A 121 -5.88 5.24 19.09
N THR A 122 -7.16 4.91 18.95
CA THR A 122 -8.12 5.73 18.23
C THR A 122 -9.20 6.16 19.18
N ASP A 123 -9.68 7.39 19.05
CA ASP A 123 -10.87 7.85 19.75
C ASP A 123 -12.04 6.95 19.34
N VAL A 124 -12.43 6.05 20.24
CA VAL A 124 -13.62 5.24 20.07
C VAL A 124 -14.78 6.10 20.58
N PRO A 125 -15.83 6.31 19.77
CA PRO A 125 -17.00 7.03 20.23
C PRO A 125 -17.49 6.45 21.56
N GLU A 126 -17.73 7.33 22.54
CA GLU A 126 -18.03 6.92 23.91
C GLU A 126 -19.20 5.92 24.01
N PHE A 127 -20.20 6.03 23.12
CA PHE A 127 -21.32 5.09 23.06
C PHE A 127 -20.95 3.64 22.68
N LEU A 128 -19.74 3.38 22.16
CA LEU A 128 -19.24 2.03 21.84
C LEU A 128 -18.44 1.40 22.98
N SER A 129 -17.98 2.20 23.95
CA SER A 129 -17.10 1.77 25.05
C SER A 129 -17.60 2.14 26.45
N GLY A 130 -18.63 2.99 26.53
CA GLY A 130 -19.29 3.40 27.76
C GLY A 130 -20.39 2.43 28.18
N GLN A 131 -20.96 2.68 29.36
CA GLN A 131 -22.14 1.93 29.79
C GLN A 131 -23.31 2.22 28.86
N ALA A 132 -24.15 1.21 28.62
CA ALA A 132 -25.40 1.39 27.90
C ALA A 132 -26.32 2.27 28.75
N VAL A 133 -26.30 3.56 28.47
CA VAL A 133 -27.15 4.57 29.10
C VAL A 133 -28.39 4.82 28.26
N ILE A 134 -29.46 5.23 28.92
CA ILE A 134 -30.71 5.51 28.23
C ILE A 134 -30.54 6.83 27.48
N GLY A 135 -30.45 6.75 26.16
CA GLY A 135 -30.18 7.94 25.34
C GLY A 135 -31.37 8.91 25.29
N ILE A 136 -32.54 8.41 24.92
CA ILE A 136 -33.77 9.22 24.80
C ILE A 136 -34.94 8.41 25.34
N VAL A 137 -35.78 9.05 26.15
CA VAL A 137 -37.10 8.54 26.55
C VAL A 137 -38.15 9.39 25.86
N GLU A 138 -38.99 8.76 25.02
CA GLU A 138 -40.01 9.48 24.27
C GLU A 138 -41.20 9.85 25.18
N PRO A 139 -41.66 11.11 25.19
CA PRO A 139 -42.76 11.54 26.06
C PRO A 139 -44.05 10.73 25.82
N GLY A 140 -44.68 10.28 26.90
CA GLY A 140 -45.90 9.47 26.88
C GLY A 140 -45.70 7.98 26.56
N SER A 141 -44.46 7.55 26.31
CA SER A 141 -44.11 6.13 26.12
C SER A 141 -44.28 5.30 27.41
N PRO A 142 -44.33 3.95 27.32
CA PRO A 142 -44.33 3.11 28.52
C PRO A 142 -43.12 3.34 29.43
N ALA A 143 -41.96 3.71 28.87
CA ALA A 143 -40.75 4.03 29.63
C ALA A 143 -40.90 5.34 30.42
N ASP A 144 -41.42 6.40 29.80
CA ASP A 144 -41.72 7.69 30.45
C ASP A 144 -42.71 7.50 31.61
N ARG A 145 -43.78 6.74 31.39
CA ARG A 145 -44.79 6.44 32.43
C ARG A 145 -44.25 5.57 33.57
N ALA A 146 -43.21 4.77 33.30
CA ALA A 146 -42.54 3.97 34.29
C ALA A 146 -41.50 4.77 35.11
N GLY A 147 -41.34 6.07 34.84
CA GLY A 147 -40.37 6.93 35.53
C GLY A 147 -38.93 6.67 35.12
N ILE A 148 -38.71 6.11 33.92
CA ILE A 148 -37.38 5.90 33.37
C ILE A 148 -36.88 7.24 32.82
N GLU A 149 -35.68 7.64 33.23
CA GLU A 149 -35.02 8.89 32.79
C GLU A 149 -33.80 8.58 31.91
N ALA A 150 -33.42 9.55 31.07
CA ALA A 150 -32.19 9.47 30.29
C ALA A 150 -30.97 9.66 31.20
N GLY A 151 -29.91 8.87 30.99
CA GLY A 151 -28.71 8.84 31.84
C GLY A 151 -28.16 7.46 32.06
#